data_AF-A0A8T6P305-F1
#
_entry.id   AF-A0A8T6P305-F1
#
_cell.length_a   1.000
_cell.length_b   1.000
_cell.length_c   1.000
_cell.angle_alpha   90.00
_cell.angle_beta   90.00
_cell.angle_gamma   90.00
#
_symmetry.space_group_name_H-M   'P 1'
#
loop_
_entity.id
_entity.type
_entity.pdbx_description
1 polymer ?
#
loop_
_entity_poly.entity_id
_entity_poly.type
_entity_poly.pdbx_seq_one_letter_code
_entity_poly.pdbx_strand_id
1 'polypeptide(L)'
;MTLQDAATYTYTARSSIQPSNVLTFTVQGDRLAVDLGAPLERVGDTVAGEATWQQSLTSMVKPAATWLMNQGFETFHLSDVEPNLQSGRLRLRLWLRAGGLRTVPINFVFSEVDNPAAAQAFVDEVRRQRRTMQSPGPMKGLLDYWVTWLVALIAAAFLIGQQFGDDQ
;
A
#
# COMPACT_ATOMS: atom_id res chain seq x y z
N MET A 1 17.84 27.35 -5.52
CA MET A 1 16.79 26.59 -4.81
C MET A 1 15.69 26.33 -5.83
N THR A 2 15.79 25.23 -6.59
CA THR A 2 14.85 24.89 -7.67
C THR A 2 13.60 24.27 -7.06
N LEU A 3 12.47 24.97 -7.14
CA LEU A 3 11.14 24.39 -6.99
C LEU A 3 11.01 23.34 -8.11
N GLN A 4 11.30 22.10 -7.78
CA GLN A 4 10.96 20.98 -8.63
C GLN A 4 9.45 20.84 -8.44
N ASP A 5 8.66 21.35 -9.39
CA ASP A 5 7.21 21.12 -9.43
C ASP A 5 7.00 19.61 -9.32
N ALA A 6 6.57 19.15 -8.15
CA ALA A 6 6.23 17.75 -7.97
C ALA A 6 5.06 17.47 -8.90
N ALA A 7 5.33 16.78 -10.01
CA ALA A 7 4.35 16.53 -11.04
C ALA A 7 3.11 15.86 -10.42
N THR A 8 2.01 16.61 -10.39
CA THR A 8 0.72 16.11 -9.91
C THR A 8 0.03 15.37 -11.05
N TYR A 9 -0.34 14.12 -10.81
CA TYR A 9 -1.09 13.31 -11.77
C TYR A 9 -2.39 12.84 -11.13
N THR A 10 -3.51 13.27 -11.69
CA THR A 10 -4.85 12.89 -11.23
C THR A 10 -5.50 11.95 -12.22
N TYR A 11 -6.05 10.86 -11.71
CA TYR A 11 -6.75 9.86 -12.48
C TYR A 11 -8.04 9.45 -11.77
N THR A 12 -9.17 9.61 -12.46
CA THR A 12 -10.47 9.20 -11.95
C THR A 12 -10.86 7.88 -12.60
N ALA A 13 -10.95 6.83 -11.79
CA ALA A 13 -11.53 5.57 -12.20
C ALA A 13 -13.04 5.61 -11.95
N ARG A 14 -13.82 5.33 -13.01
CA ARG A 14 -15.26 5.10 -12.92
C ARG A 14 -15.55 3.68 -13.38
N SER A 15 -16.40 2.99 -12.61
CA SER A 15 -16.91 1.66 -13.00
C SER A 15 -17.90 1.78 -14.16
N SER A 16 -17.71 0.99 -15.22
CA SER A 16 -18.68 0.90 -16.34
C SER A 16 -20.00 0.26 -15.91
N ILE A 17 -19.94 -0.64 -14.92
CA ILE A 17 -21.08 -1.41 -14.42
C ILE A 17 -21.92 -0.56 -13.45
N GLN A 18 -21.26 0.24 -12.61
CA GLN A 18 -21.92 1.06 -11.61
C GLN A 18 -21.32 2.49 -11.60
N PRO A 19 -21.82 3.39 -12.47
CA PRO A 19 -21.22 4.71 -12.71
C PRO A 19 -21.20 5.65 -11.50
N SER A 20 -21.98 5.34 -10.46
CA SER A 20 -21.95 6.04 -9.16
C SER A 20 -20.69 5.75 -8.35
N ASN A 21 -19.95 4.68 -8.68
CA ASN A 21 -18.71 4.32 -8.02
C ASN A 21 -17.57 5.01 -8.76
N VAL A 22 -17.11 6.12 -8.17
CA VAL A 22 -16.04 6.95 -8.70
C VAL A 22 -14.95 7.04 -7.66
N LEU A 23 -13.73 6.73 -8.07
CA LEU A 23 -12.53 6.82 -7.26
C LEU A 23 -11.53 7.72 -7.95
N THR A 24 -11.14 8.80 -7.29
CA THR A 24 -10.14 9.73 -7.80
C THR A 24 -8.81 9.48 -7.10
N PHE A 25 -7.82 9.13 -7.90
CA PHE A 25 -6.45 8.91 -7.48
C PHE A 25 -5.63 10.15 -7.82
N THR A 26 -4.99 10.77 -6.83
CA THR A 26 -4.11 11.92 -7.07
C THR A 26 -2.71 11.58 -6.59
N VAL A 27 -1.78 11.46 -7.52
CA VAL A 27 -0.36 11.28 -7.26
C VAL A 27 0.27 12.67 -7.15
N GLN A 28 0.96 12.94 -6.05
CA GLN A 28 1.71 14.17 -5.83
C GLN A 28 3.06 13.83 -5.19
N GLY A 29 4.13 13.97 -5.96
CA GLY A 29 5.46 13.56 -5.49
C GLY A 29 5.47 12.08 -5.12
N ASP A 30 5.83 11.76 -3.88
CA ASP A 30 5.89 10.40 -3.33
C ASP A 30 4.57 9.92 -2.69
N ARG A 31 3.49 10.68 -2.82
CA ARG A 31 2.20 10.38 -2.21
C ARG A 31 1.12 10.11 -3.24
N LEU A 32 0.23 9.19 -2.88
CA LEU A 32 -1.03 8.91 -3.57
C LEU A 32 -2.18 9.22 -2.61
N ALA A 33 -2.95 10.25 -2.90
CA ALA A 33 -4.25 10.49 -2.28
C ALA A 33 -5.33 9.68 -3.02
N VAL A 34 -6.28 9.14 -2.27
CA VAL A 34 -7.42 8.41 -2.81
C VAL A 34 -8.70 9.06 -2.30
N ASP A 35 -9.50 9.59 -3.21
CA ASP A 35 -10.77 10.22 -2.91
C ASP A 35 -11.93 9.35 -3.42
N LEU A 36 -12.90 9.13 -2.55
CA LEU A 36 -14.13 8.39 -2.84
C LEU A 36 -15.19 9.41 -3.23
N GLY A 37 -15.52 9.50 -4.51
CA GLY A 37 -16.47 10.50 -5.04
C GLY A 37 -17.94 10.30 -4.61
N ALA A 38 -18.22 9.46 -3.60
CA ALA A 38 -19.56 9.17 -3.11
C ALA A 38 -19.72 9.55 -1.62
N PRO A 39 -20.84 10.19 -1.22
CA PRO A 39 -21.14 10.45 0.18
C PRO A 39 -21.21 9.14 0.98
N LEU A 40 -20.38 9.04 2.01
CA LEU A 40 -20.22 7.85 2.85
C LEU A 40 -21.54 7.41 3.51
N GLU A 41 -22.51 8.32 3.69
CA GLU A 41 -23.80 8.02 4.34
C GLU A 41 -24.72 7.07 3.54
N ARG A 42 -24.49 6.87 2.23
CA ARG A 42 -25.33 5.96 1.40
C ARG A 42 -24.68 4.60 1.10
N VAL A 43 -23.48 4.37 1.59
CA VAL A 43 -22.62 3.24 1.18
C VAL A 43 -23.03 1.90 1.82
N GLY A 44 -23.91 1.91 2.82
CA GLY A 44 -24.39 0.71 3.51
C GLY A 44 -25.28 -0.23 2.65
N ASP A 45 -26.04 0.31 1.69
CA ASP A 45 -27.12 -0.45 1.02
C ASP A 45 -27.00 -0.56 -0.51
N THR A 46 -26.06 0.13 -1.17
CA THR A 46 -26.01 0.17 -2.66
C THR A 46 -24.72 -0.31 -3.31
N VAL A 47 -23.76 -0.83 -2.55
CA VAL A 47 -22.47 -1.33 -3.08
C VAL A 47 -22.43 -2.86 -3.11
N ALA A 48 -23.39 -3.48 -3.80
CA ALA A 48 -23.40 -4.93 -4.00
C ALA A 48 -22.50 -5.38 -5.18
N GLY A 49 -21.95 -4.45 -5.98
CA GLY A 49 -21.15 -4.75 -7.17
C GLY A 49 -19.62 -4.67 -7.02
N GLU A 50 -19.11 -4.16 -5.89
CA GLU A 50 -17.71 -3.74 -5.70
C GLU A 50 -17.12 -4.27 -4.38
N ALA A 51 -17.51 -5.49 -4.02
CA ALA A 51 -17.36 -6.10 -2.70
C ALA A 51 -15.91 -6.19 -2.12
N THR A 52 -14.85 -5.86 -2.85
CA THR A 52 -13.47 -6.17 -2.41
C THR A 52 -12.88 -5.18 -1.39
N TRP A 53 -13.18 -3.88 -1.51
CA TRP A 53 -12.64 -2.88 -0.57
C TRP A 53 -13.41 -2.90 0.75
N GLN A 54 -14.75 -3.06 0.70
CA GLN A 54 -15.57 -3.28 1.90
C GLN A 54 -15.16 -4.55 2.61
N GLN A 55 -14.91 -5.64 1.88
CA GLN A 55 -14.41 -6.88 2.48
C GLN A 55 -12.99 -6.72 3.06
N SER A 56 -12.17 -5.84 2.49
CA SER A 56 -10.86 -5.47 3.08
C SER A 56 -11.01 -4.62 4.34
N LEU A 57 -12.06 -3.80 4.46
CA LEU A 57 -12.35 -3.03 5.67
C LEU A 57 -13.01 -3.88 6.75
N THR A 58 -13.90 -4.81 6.39
CA THR A 58 -14.54 -5.72 7.36
C THR A 58 -13.58 -6.79 7.87
N SER A 59 -12.54 -7.14 7.11
CA SER A 59 -11.46 -8.00 7.60
C SER A 59 -10.50 -7.28 8.56
N MET A 60 -10.55 -5.95 8.63
CA MET A 60 -9.88 -5.20 9.69
C MET A 60 -10.70 -5.24 10.98
N VAL A 61 -10.00 -5.11 12.12
CA VAL A 61 -10.68 -4.95 13.41
C VAL A 61 -11.50 -3.65 13.36
N LYS A 62 -12.76 -3.71 13.82
CA LYS A 62 -13.73 -2.59 13.79
C LYS A 62 -13.15 -1.20 14.12
N PRO A 63 -12.30 -1.01 15.16
CA PRO A 63 -11.74 0.30 15.47
C PRO A 63 -10.85 0.86 14.35
N ALA A 64 -10.10 0.01 13.66
CA ALA A 64 -9.22 0.42 12.54
C ALA A 64 -10.05 0.78 11.30
N ALA A 65 -11.11 0.02 11.02
CA ALA A 65 -12.05 0.35 9.94
C ALA A 65 -12.72 1.71 10.21
N THR A 66 -13.19 1.95 11.43
CA THR A 66 -13.79 3.22 11.84
C THR A 66 -12.80 4.38 11.79
N TRP A 67 -11.55 4.15 12.20
CA TRP A 67 -10.48 5.15 12.08
C TRP A 67 -10.22 5.54 10.63
N LEU A 68 -10.09 4.57 9.71
CA LEU A 68 -9.94 4.83 8.27
C LEU A 68 -11.14 5.57 7.68
N MET A 69 -12.35 5.21 8.11
CA MET A 69 -13.57 5.87 7.66
C MET A 69 -13.65 7.32 8.13
N ASN A 70 -13.24 7.60 9.37
CA ASN A 70 -13.30 8.95 9.96
C ASN A 70 -12.15 9.84 9.49
N GLN A 71 -10.95 9.29 9.29
CA GLN A 71 -9.78 10.04 8.87
C GLN A 71 -9.72 10.21 7.34
N GLY A 72 -10.49 9.41 6.59
CA GLY A 72 -10.41 9.37 5.14
C GLY A 72 -9.11 8.72 4.66
N PHE A 73 -9.06 8.34 3.39
CA PHE A 73 -7.86 7.80 2.76
C PHE A 73 -6.86 8.93 2.45
N GLU A 74 -6.37 9.62 3.49
CA GLU A 74 -5.68 10.90 3.40
C GLU A 74 -4.51 10.88 2.42
N THR A 75 -3.50 10.03 2.61
CA THR A 75 -2.41 9.83 1.65
C THR A 75 -1.68 8.51 1.91
N PHE A 76 -1.28 7.83 0.85
CA PHE A 76 -0.42 6.64 0.88
C PHE A 76 0.93 6.93 0.25
N HIS A 77 1.98 6.32 0.77
CA HIS A 77 3.29 6.42 0.13
C HIS A 77 3.30 5.59 -1.17
N LEU A 78 3.81 6.13 -2.27
CA LEU A 78 3.82 5.46 -3.58
C LEU A 78 4.52 4.10 -3.57
N SER A 79 5.50 3.94 -2.68
CA SER A 79 6.20 2.67 -2.45
C SER A 79 5.30 1.54 -1.97
N ASP A 80 4.17 1.88 -1.35
CA ASP A 80 3.19 0.96 -0.76
C ASP A 80 1.95 0.77 -1.63
N VAL A 81 1.97 1.37 -2.81
CA VAL A 81 0.98 1.19 -3.86
C VAL A 81 1.51 0.14 -4.85
N GLU A 82 0.70 -0.88 -5.09
CA GLU A 82 0.92 -1.92 -6.09
C GLU A 82 -0.19 -1.85 -7.13
N PRO A 83 0.02 -1.08 -8.22
CA PRO A 83 -0.93 -1.02 -9.32
C PRO A 83 -0.74 -2.20 -10.28
N ASN A 84 -1.86 -2.82 -10.64
CA ASN A 84 -1.92 -3.89 -11.61
C ASN A 84 -3.14 -3.73 -12.52
N LEU A 85 -2.94 -3.74 -13.84
CA LEU A 85 -4.01 -3.79 -14.82
C LEU A 85 -3.96 -5.17 -15.48
N GLN A 86 -5.03 -5.96 -15.34
CA GLN A 86 -5.10 -7.30 -15.93
C GLN A 86 -6.46 -7.50 -16.57
N SER A 87 -6.49 -7.80 -17.88
CA SER A 87 -7.72 -8.06 -18.63
C SER A 87 -8.76 -6.94 -18.53
N GLY A 88 -8.32 -5.68 -18.61
CA GLY A 88 -9.20 -4.50 -18.45
C GLY A 88 -9.64 -4.20 -17.02
N ARG A 89 -9.20 -5.00 -16.04
CA ARG A 89 -9.49 -4.82 -14.61
C ARG A 89 -8.36 -4.07 -13.93
N LEU A 90 -8.66 -2.91 -13.35
CA LEU A 90 -7.69 -2.17 -12.55
C LEU A 90 -7.73 -2.70 -11.12
N ARG A 91 -6.60 -3.22 -10.65
CA ARG A 91 -6.38 -3.64 -9.27
C ARG A 91 -5.35 -2.73 -8.63
N LEU A 92 -5.71 -2.10 -7.53
CA LEU A 92 -4.80 -1.30 -6.73
C LEU A 92 -4.70 -1.92 -5.34
N ARG A 93 -3.51 -2.39 -4.98
CA ARG A 93 -3.24 -2.86 -3.63
C ARG A 93 -2.46 -1.80 -2.86
N LEU A 94 -3.00 -1.40 -1.73
CA LEU A 94 -2.46 -0.36 -0.85
C LEU A 94 -2.07 -1.00 0.47
N TRP A 95 -0.85 -0.77 0.95
CA TRP A 95 -0.41 -1.27 2.25
C TRP A 95 -0.51 -0.18 3.30
N LEU A 96 -1.25 -0.46 4.38
CA LEU A 96 -1.17 0.34 5.60
C LEU A 96 0.15 0.07 6.30
N ARG A 97 0.73 1.13 6.87
CA ARG A 97 1.92 1.02 7.72
C ARG A 97 1.58 1.29 9.17
N ALA A 98 2.08 0.44 10.05
CA ALA A 98 2.17 0.73 11.48
C ALA A 98 3.64 0.61 11.89
N GLY A 99 4.20 1.67 12.48
CA GLY A 99 5.62 1.68 12.86
C GLY A 99 6.59 1.49 11.69
N GLY A 100 6.20 1.90 10.46
CA GLY A 100 7.02 1.77 9.26
C GLY A 100 6.97 0.40 8.57
N LEU A 101 6.32 -0.60 9.16
CA LEU A 101 6.11 -1.93 8.58
C LEU A 101 4.78 -2.01 7.85
N ARG A 102 4.74 -2.71 6.71
CA ARG A 102 3.50 -3.01 5.98
C ARG A 102 2.69 -4.02 6.78
N THR A 103 1.50 -3.64 7.22
CA THR A 103 0.67 -4.46 8.11
C THR A 103 -0.55 -5.03 7.40
N VAL A 104 -1.35 -4.17 6.78
CA VAL A 104 -2.65 -4.56 6.25
C VAL A 104 -2.78 -4.16 4.78
N PRO A 105 -3.04 -5.11 3.87
CA PRO A 105 -3.32 -4.80 2.47
C PRO A 105 -4.80 -4.44 2.28
N ILE A 106 -5.04 -3.30 1.64
CA ILE A 106 -6.33 -2.86 1.14
C ILE A 106 -6.35 -3.08 -0.37
N ASN A 107 -7.30 -3.86 -0.88
CA ASN A 107 -7.40 -4.14 -2.30
C ASN A 107 -8.60 -3.40 -2.90
N PHE A 108 -8.34 -2.53 -3.87
CA PHE A 108 -9.34 -1.91 -4.73
C PHE A 108 -9.33 -2.66 -6.05
N VAL A 109 -10.51 -3.11 -6.50
CA VAL A 109 -10.64 -3.86 -7.75
C VAL A 109 -11.78 -3.23 -8.53
N PHE A 110 -11.46 -2.75 -9.73
CA PHE A 110 -12.42 -2.27 -10.71
C PHE A 110 -12.52 -3.31 -11.81
N SER A 111 -13.68 -3.94 -11.90
CA SER A 111 -13.94 -5.06 -12.81
C SER A 111 -13.91 -4.64 -14.28
N GLU A 112 -14.35 -3.42 -14.58
CA GLU A 112 -14.36 -2.88 -15.93
C GLU A 112 -14.32 -1.36 -15.83
N VAL A 113 -13.20 -0.80 -16.28
CA VAL A 113 -12.94 0.64 -16.26
C VAL A 113 -13.42 1.23 -17.58
N ASP A 114 -14.08 2.38 -17.53
CA ASP A 114 -14.58 3.07 -18.72
C ASP A 114 -13.48 3.38 -19.76
N ASN A 115 -12.24 3.60 -19.30
CA ASN A 115 -11.10 3.90 -20.13
C ASN A 115 -9.87 3.05 -19.75
N PRO A 116 -9.68 1.86 -20.34
CA PRO A 116 -8.55 0.99 -20.04
C PRO A 116 -7.20 1.60 -20.47
N ALA A 117 -7.19 2.49 -21.47
CA ALA A 117 -5.98 3.17 -21.92
C ALA A 117 -5.48 4.17 -20.87
N ALA A 118 -6.38 4.96 -20.28
CA ALA A 118 -6.06 5.88 -19.19
C ALA A 118 -5.66 5.12 -17.91
N ALA A 119 -6.30 3.98 -17.63
CA ALA A 119 -5.92 3.11 -16.52
C ALA A 119 -4.48 2.61 -16.70
N GLN A 120 -4.12 2.17 -17.91
CA GLN A 120 -2.76 1.73 -18.22
C GLN A 120 -1.74 2.86 -18.04
N ALA A 121 -2.05 4.06 -18.55
CA ALA A 121 -1.19 5.23 -18.39
C ALA A 121 -0.96 5.58 -16.90
N PHE A 122 -2.01 5.48 -16.07
CA PHE A 122 -1.88 5.66 -14.62
C PHE A 122 -0.99 4.60 -13.97
N VAL A 123 -1.17 3.32 -14.31
CA VAL A 123 -0.32 2.23 -13.79
C VAL A 123 1.14 2.45 -14.15
N ASP A 124 1.41 2.86 -15.39
CA ASP A 124 2.76 3.12 -15.87
C ASP A 124 3.38 4.35 -15.17
N GLU A 125 2.60 5.40 -14.92
CA GLU A 125 3.03 6.58 -14.17
C GLU A 125 3.45 6.21 -12.74
N VAL A 126 2.58 5.50 -12.01
CA VAL A 126 2.86 5.07 -10.63
C VAL A 126 4.11 4.17 -10.57
N ARG A 127 4.27 3.25 -11.53
CA ARG A 127 5.45 2.40 -11.62
C ARG A 127 6.72 3.20 -11.93
N ARG A 128 6.64 4.15 -12.84
CA ARG A 128 7.75 5.02 -13.20
C ARG A 128 8.22 5.81 -11.98
N GLN A 129 7.31 6.49 -11.30
CA GLN A 129 7.63 7.27 -10.10
C GLN A 129 8.19 6.41 -8.97
N ARG A 130 7.61 5.22 -8.75
CA ARG A 130 8.12 4.27 -7.76
C ARG A 130 9.55 3.85 -8.05
N ARG A 131 9.94 3.61 -9.31
CA ARG A 131 11.33 3.28 -9.68
C ARG A 131 12.29 4.43 -9.39
N THR A 132 11.88 5.68 -9.65
CA THR A 132 12.68 6.87 -9.35
C THR A 132 12.91 7.04 -7.84
N MET A 133 11.90 6.71 -7.03
CA MET A 133 11.97 6.80 -5.55
C MET A 133 12.65 5.61 -4.90
N GLN A 134 12.63 4.43 -5.52
CA GLN A 134 13.37 3.24 -5.10
C GLN A 134 14.87 3.34 -5.46
N SER A 135 15.49 4.49 -5.17
CA SER A 135 16.94 4.52 -4.96
C SER A 135 17.23 3.73 -3.67
N PRO A 136 18.20 2.79 -3.65
CA PRO A 136 18.41 1.89 -2.53
C PRO A 136 18.90 2.65 -1.29
N GLY A 137 17.97 3.00 -0.40
CA GLY A 137 18.25 3.60 0.90
C GLY A 137 18.75 2.57 1.94
N PRO A 138 19.46 3.02 2.99
CA PRO A 138 20.41 2.26 3.84
C PRO A 138 19.81 1.19 4.79
N MET A 139 18.57 0.69 4.57
CA MET A 139 17.92 -0.29 5.44
C MET A 139 18.60 -1.68 5.50
N LYS A 140 19.70 -1.92 4.75
CA LYS A 140 20.60 -3.05 5.02
C LYS A 140 21.19 -3.00 6.44
N GLY A 141 21.45 -1.80 6.99
CA GLY A 141 22.18 -1.65 8.25
C GLY A 141 21.43 -2.15 9.50
N LEU A 142 20.09 -2.10 9.52
CA LEU A 142 19.30 -2.50 10.70
C LEU A 142 19.14 -4.02 10.81
N LEU A 143 19.03 -4.71 9.67
CA LEU A 143 19.04 -6.18 9.63
C LEU A 143 20.44 -6.72 9.99
N ASP A 144 21.50 -6.10 9.48
CA ASP A 144 22.89 -6.48 9.82
C ASP A 144 23.18 -6.33 11.32
N TYR A 145 22.61 -5.30 11.98
CA TYR A 145 22.72 -5.14 13.43
C TYR A 145 22.09 -6.31 14.20
N TRP A 146 20.87 -6.71 13.87
CA TRP A 146 20.21 -7.85 14.51
C TRP A 146 20.93 -9.18 14.24
N VAL A 147 21.44 -9.37 13.02
CA VAL A 147 22.22 -10.56 12.65
C VAL A 147 23.53 -10.63 13.45
N THR A 148 24.19 -9.49 13.68
CA THR A 148 25.45 -9.42 14.44
C THR A 148 25.23 -9.87 15.90
N TRP A 149 24.17 -9.40 16.56
CA TRP A 149 23.85 -9.85 17.92
C TRP A 149 23.46 -11.33 17.99
N LEU A 150 22.76 -11.83 16.98
CA LEU A 150 22.37 -13.24 16.91
C LEU A 150 23.61 -14.14 16.75
N VAL A 151 24.56 -13.77 15.88
CA VAL A 151 25.83 -14.48 15.73
C VAL A 151 26.67 -14.42 17.02
N ALA A 152 26.74 -13.25 17.67
CA ALA A 152 27.48 -13.10 18.92
C ALA A 152 26.89 -13.97 20.06
N LEU A 153 25.55 -14.06 20.16
CA LEU A 153 24.87 -14.92 21.12
C LEU A 153 25.13 -16.42 20.85
N ILE A 154 25.09 -16.83 19.58
CA ILE A 154 25.40 -18.22 19.20
C ILE A 154 26.86 -18.56 19.55
N ALA A 155 27.80 -17.65 19.24
CA ALA A 155 29.21 -17.85 19.58
C ALA A 155 29.44 -17.93 21.10
N ALA A 156 28.79 -17.06 21.88
CA ALA A 156 28.86 -17.09 23.33
C ALA A 156 28.29 -18.40 23.90
N ALA A 157 27.13 -18.86 23.41
CA ALA A 157 26.53 -20.12 23.84
C ALA A 157 27.43 -21.32 23.48
N PHE A 158 28.08 -21.30 22.32
CA PHE A 158 29.01 -22.35 21.91
C PHE A 158 30.27 -22.39 22.80
N LEU A 159 30.84 -21.23 23.14
CA LEU A 159 32.00 -21.13 24.04
C LEU A 159 31.66 -21.61 25.45
N ILE A 160 30.49 -21.23 25.97
CA ILE A 160 30.01 -21.70 27.27
C ILE A 160 29.78 -23.23 27.22
N GLY A 161 29.20 -23.76 26.14
CA GLY A 161 29.00 -25.20 25.97
C GLY A 161 30.29 -26.02 25.92
N GLN A 162 31.37 -25.50 25.32
CA GLN A 162 32.70 -26.14 25.33
C GLN A 162 33.27 -26.22 26.75
N GLN A 163 33.08 -25.18 27.57
CA GLN A 163 33.62 -25.13 28.93
C GLN A 163 32.99 -26.14 29.90
N PHE A 164 31.77 -26.60 29.64
CA PHE A 164 31.07 -27.62 30.46
C PHE A 164 31.15 -29.04 29.89
N GLY A 165 31.79 -29.22 28.72
CA GLY A 165 31.95 -30.53 28.06
C GLY A 165 33.19 -31.31 28.47
N ASP A 166 34.15 -30.68 29.16
CA ASP A 166 35.45 -31.28 29.52
C ASP A 166 35.47 -31.98 30.89
N ASP A 167 34.36 -31.99 31.64
CA ASP A 167 34.24 -32.62 32.99
C ASP A 167 33.50 -33.99 33.00
N GLN A 168 33.41 -34.70 31.86
CA GLN A 168 32.92 -36.09 31.80
C GLN A 168 33.99 -37.11 31.40
#